data_AF-A0AAE3B5P3-F1
#
_entry.id   AF-A0AAE3B5P3-F1
#
_cell.length_a   1.000
_cell.length_b   1.000
_cell.length_c   1.000
_cell.angle_alpha   90.00
_cell.angle_beta   90.00
_cell.angle_gamma   90.00
#
_symmetry.space_group_name_H-M   'P 1'
#
loop_
_entity.id
_entity.type
_entity.pdbx_description
1 polymer ?
#
loop_
_entity_poly.entity_id
_entity_poly.type
_entity_poly.pdbx_seq_one_letter_code
_entity_poly.pdbx_strand_id
1 'polypeptide(L)'
;MLQRLFWNPAWNDALFVVSCAERIALRRTAHSINEIETRVRRDIHAAGKGGQAGTFQFRLVFVHYDGGQRVEDIVFLSHPAFVGDPF
;
A
#
# COMPACT_ATOMS: atom_id res chain seq x y z
N MET A 1 7.19 -16.05 -21.69
CA MET A 1 7.06 -15.20 -20.48
C MET A 1 5.79 -14.33 -20.47
N LEU A 2 4.74 -14.64 -21.25
CA LEU A 2 3.47 -13.86 -21.27
C LEU A 2 2.26 -14.57 -20.64
N GLN A 3 2.38 -15.84 -20.26
CA GLN A 3 1.27 -16.64 -19.72
C GLN A 3 1.07 -16.52 -18.19
N ARG A 4 1.87 -15.71 -17.49
CA ARG A 4 1.65 -15.39 -16.06
C ARG A 4 0.74 -14.17 -15.87
N LEU A 5 0.26 -13.58 -16.97
CA LEU A 5 -0.78 -12.56 -17.01
C LEU A 5 -2.20 -13.16 -16.80
N PHE A 6 -2.33 -14.49 -16.80
CA PHE A 6 -3.60 -15.17 -16.56
C PHE A 6 -3.91 -15.21 -15.06
N TRP A 7 -4.48 -14.10 -14.60
CA TRP A 7 -5.52 -14.04 -13.57
C TRP A 7 -5.28 -14.89 -12.31
N ASN A 8 -4.37 -14.42 -11.46
CA ASN A 8 -4.42 -14.74 -10.04
C ASN A 8 -4.94 -13.49 -9.31
N PRO A 9 -6.07 -13.55 -8.59
CA PRO A 9 -6.62 -12.38 -7.88
C PRO A 9 -5.61 -11.74 -6.93
N ALA A 10 -4.72 -12.52 -6.32
CA ALA A 10 -3.66 -11.99 -5.46
C ALA A 10 -2.56 -11.22 -6.25
N TRP A 11 -2.27 -11.60 -7.50
CA TRP A 11 -1.32 -10.89 -8.35
C TRP A 11 -1.92 -9.61 -8.93
N ASN A 12 -3.21 -9.64 -9.30
CA ASN A 12 -3.91 -8.45 -9.77
C ASN A 12 -3.96 -7.38 -8.67
N ASP A 13 -4.23 -7.82 -7.44
CA ASP A 13 -4.19 -6.98 -6.25
C ASP A 13 -2.82 -6.34 -6.03
N ALA A 14 -1.73 -7.10 -6.18
CA ALA A 14 -0.38 -6.57 -6.04
C ALA A 14 -0.06 -5.52 -7.13
N LEU A 15 -0.44 -5.78 -8.39
CA LEU A 15 -0.27 -4.83 -9.49
C LEU A 15 -1.07 -3.54 -9.28
N PHE A 16 -2.30 -3.66 -8.76
CA PHE A 16 -3.15 -2.51 -8.45
C PHE A 16 -2.54 -1.62 -7.36
N VAL A 17 -1.97 -2.21 -6.30
CA VAL A 17 -1.28 -1.47 -5.23
C VAL A 17 -0.06 -0.75 -5.78
N VAL A 18 0.72 -1.39 -6.64
CA VAL A 18 1.88 -0.76 -7.32
C VAL A 18 1.42 0.44 -8.15
N SER A 19 0.36 0.30 -8.94
CA SER A 19 -0.22 1.41 -9.70
C SER A 19 -0.71 2.56 -8.80
N CYS A 20 -1.28 2.26 -7.63
CA CYS A 20 -1.66 3.29 -6.65
C CYS A 20 -0.44 4.00 -6.09
N ALA A 21 0.64 3.27 -5.78
CA ALA A 21 1.89 3.85 -5.29
C ALA A 21 2.56 4.75 -6.32
N GLU A 22 2.62 4.34 -7.59
CA GLU A 22 3.11 5.15 -8.71
C GLU A 22 2.29 6.43 -8.86
N ARG A 23 0.96 6.32 -8.79
CA ARG A 23 0.07 7.49 -8.84
C ARG A 23 0.34 8.44 -7.68
N ILE A 24 0.46 7.95 -6.44
CA ILE A 24 0.77 8.79 -5.27
C ILE A 24 2.10 9.51 -5.44
N ALA A 25 3.12 8.82 -5.96
CA ALA A 25 4.44 9.39 -6.22
C ALA A 25 4.41 10.49 -7.29
N LEU A 26 3.62 10.30 -8.37
CA LEU A 26 3.48 11.29 -9.45
C LEU A 26 2.56 12.46 -9.08
N ARG A 27 1.43 12.17 -8.43
CA ARG A 27 0.41 13.13 -7.98
C ARG A 27 -0.24 12.59 -6.71
N ARG A 28 -0.13 13.32 -5.59
CA ARG A 28 -0.81 12.95 -4.34
C ARG A 28 -2.33 12.97 -4.52
N THR A 29 -2.89 11.86 -4.96
CA THR A 29 -4.32 11.69 -5.23
C THR A 29 -4.97 11.03 -4.02
N ALA A 30 -5.97 11.70 -3.45
CA ALA A 30 -6.70 11.19 -2.28
C ALA A 30 -7.31 9.80 -2.53
N HIS A 31 -7.76 9.54 -3.76
CA HIS A 31 -8.29 8.23 -4.15
C HIS A 31 -7.27 7.10 -3.98
N SER A 32 -6.04 7.24 -4.49
CA SER A 32 -5.02 6.19 -4.37
C SER A 32 -4.56 5.96 -2.93
N ILE A 33 -4.58 7.00 -2.09
CA ILE A 33 -4.30 6.87 -0.65
C ILE A 33 -5.41 6.04 0.01
N ASN A 34 -6.68 6.39 -0.23
CA ASN A 34 -7.84 5.69 0.34
C ASN A 34 -7.89 4.21 -0.06
N GLU A 35 -7.51 3.87 -1.29
CA GLU A 35 -7.45 2.48 -1.77
C GLU A 35 -6.40 1.66 -0.99
N ILE A 36 -5.20 2.22 -0.79
CA ILE A 36 -4.16 1.57 0.01
C ILE A 36 -4.59 1.44 1.48
N GLU A 37 -5.19 2.49 2.06
CA GLU A 37 -5.70 2.45 3.43
C GLU A 37 -6.78 1.38 3.61
N THR A 38 -7.73 1.29 2.67
CA THR A 38 -8.82 0.31 2.70
C THR A 38 -8.26 -1.12 2.64
N ARG A 39 -7.24 -1.33 1.79
CA ARG A 39 -6.56 -2.63 1.70
C ARG A 39 -5.83 -2.98 3.00
N VAL A 40 -5.03 -2.06 3.54
CA VAL A 40 -4.29 -2.30 4.79
C VAL A 40 -5.25 -2.59 5.93
N ARG A 41 -6.38 -1.87 6.01
CA ARG A 41 -7.45 -2.15 6.97
C ARG A 41 -7.97 -3.57 6.80
N ARG A 42 -8.35 -3.97 5.58
CA ARG A 42 -8.82 -5.33 5.27
C ARG A 42 -7.82 -6.41 5.70
N ASP A 43 -6.53 -6.22 5.43
CA ASP A 43 -5.48 -7.16 5.81
C ASP A 43 -5.32 -7.26 7.33
N ILE A 44 -5.44 -6.13 8.06
CA ILE A 44 -5.44 -6.11 9.53
C ILE A 44 -6.67 -6.85 10.10
N HIS A 45 -7.86 -6.66 9.52
CA HIS A 45 -9.06 -7.42 9.92
C HIS A 45 -8.90 -8.92 9.65
N ALA A 46 -8.39 -9.30 8.47
CA ALA A 46 -8.15 -10.69 8.10
C ALA A 46 -7.15 -11.37 9.03
N ALA A 47 -6.17 -10.62 9.57
CA ALA A 47 -5.22 -11.09 10.58
C ALA A 47 -5.82 -11.22 12.00
N GLY A 48 -7.13 -11.02 12.17
CA GLY A 48 -7.80 -11.11 13.48
C GLY A 48 -7.54 -9.92 14.41
N LYS A 49 -6.94 -8.83 13.91
CA LYS A 49 -6.63 -7.62 14.67
C LYS A 49 -7.67 -6.51 14.50
N GLY A 50 -8.75 -6.80 13.78
CA GLY A 50 -9.83 -5.86 13.47
C GLY A 50 -10.63 -5.34 14.68
N GLY A 51 -10.63 -6.07 15.79
CA GLY A 51 -11.29 -5.66 17.04
C GLY A 51 -10.46 -4.72 17.90
N GLN A 52 -9.21 -4.42 17.53
CA GLN A 52 -8.37 -3.48 18.27
C GLN A 52 -8.63 -2.06 17.77
N ALA A 53 -9.19 -1.22 18.64
CA ALA A 53 -9.19 0.23 18.42
C ALA A 53 -7.73 0.70 18.35
N GLY A 54 -7.27 1.01 17.14
CA GLY A 54 -5.89 1.40 16.88
C GLY A 54 -5.80 2.27 15.65
N THR A 55 -4.66 2.93 15.49
CA THR A 55 -4.31 3.67 14.28
C THR A 55 -3.19 2.95 13.54
N PHE A 56 -3.21 2.99 12.22
CA PHE A 56 -2.12 2.53 11.38
C PHE A 56 -1.62 3.65 10.48
N GLN A 57 -0.38 3.51 10.02
CA GLN A 57 0.22 4.35 9.00
C GLN A 57 0.93 3.46 8.00
N PHE A 58 1.03 3.91 6.76
CA PHE A 58 1.88 3.29 5.76
C PHE A 58 2.81 4.33 5.14
N ARG A 59 3.96 3.84 4.67
CA ARG A 59 4.91 4.64 3.92
C ARG A 59 5.22 3.98 2.59
N LEU A 60 5.45 4.79 1.58
CA LEU A 60 6.00 4.34 0.30
C LEU A 60 7.50 4.61 0.34
N VAL A 61 8.28 3.56 0.07
CA VAL A 61 9.73 3.62 0.02
C VAL A 61 10.19 3.21 -1.37
N PHE A 62 10.96 4.05 -2.02
CA PHE A 62 11.64 3.73 -3.27
C PHE A 62 13.01 3.19 -2.94
N VAL A 63 13.24 1.94 -3.33
CA VAL A 63 14.51 1.27 -3.13
C VAL A 63 15.25 1.28 -4.45
N HIS A 64 16.44 1.86 -4.47
CA HIS A 64 17.30 1.88 -5.64
C HIS A 64 18.74 1.54 -5.23
N TYR A 65 19.59 1.29 -6.21
CA TYR A 65 21.01 1.05 -5.98
C TYR A 65 21.81 2.23 -6.50
N ASP A 66 22.66 2.80 -5.65
CA ASP A 66 23.61 3.85 -6.03
C ASP A 66 25.02 3.41 -5.60
N GLY A 67 25.96 3.38 -6.55
CA GLY A 67 27.35 2.96 -6.30
C GLY A 67 27.51 1.55 -5.71
N GLY A 68 26.55 0.65 -5.92
CA GLY A 68 26.54 -0.70 -5.33
C GLY A 68 25.99 -0.77 -3.90
N GLN A 69 25.57 0.36 -3.33
CA GLN A 69 24.84 0.40 -2.06
C GLN A 69 23.34 0.52 -2.32
N ARG A 70 22.55 -0.16 -1.47
CA ARG A 70 21.08 -0.06 -1.49
C ARG A 70 20.67 1.21 -0.76
N VAL A 71 19.98 2.09 -1.47
CA VAL A 71 19.45 3.36 -0.96
C VAL A 71 17.92 3.27 -0.88
N GLU A 72 17.35 3.83 0.18
CA GLU A 72 15.91 3.83 0.45
C GLU A 72 15.39 5.26 0.63
N ASP A 73 14.52 5.71 -0.26
CA ASP A 73 13.89 7.02 -0.19
C ASP A 73 12.43 6.90 0.25
N ILE A 74 12.07 7.59 1.32
CA ILE A 74 10.67 7.68 1.75
C ILE A 74 9.98 8.74 0.89
N VAL A 75 9.20 8.29 -0.11
CA VAL A 75 8.50 9.19 -1.05
C VAL A 75 7.13 9.63 -0.53
N PHE A 76 6.55 8.88 0.41
CA PHE A 76 5.27 9.23 1.02
C PHE A 76 5.13 8.61 2.41
N LEU A 77 4.51 9.36 3.32
CA LEU A 77 4.05 8.89 4.62
C LEU A 77 2.58 9.30 4.78
N SER A 78 1.72 8.34 5.08
CA SER A 78 0.29 8.61 5.31
C SER A 78 0.07 9.29 6.66
N HIS A 79 -1.05 10.01 6.77
CA HIS A 79 -1.55 10.40 8.08
C HIS A 79 -2.01 9.13 8.85
N PRO A 80 -2.06 9.18 10.19
CA PRO A 80 -2.65 8.10 10.98
C PRO A 80 -4.11 7.85 10.57
N ALA A 81 -4.41 6.60 10.19
CA ALA A 81 -5.74 6.14 9.83
C ALA A 81 -6.26 5.15 10.87
N PHE A 82 -7.57 5.14 11.15
CA PHE A 82 -8.15 4.21 12.11
C PHE A 82 -8.30 2.80 11.52
N VAL A 83 -7.99 1.81 12.36
CA VAL A 83 -8.14 0.37 12.07
C VAL A 83 -9.61 -0.05 12.16
N GLY A 84 -10.37 0.49 13.12
CA GLY A 84 -11.79 0.19 13.29
C GLY A 84 -12.67 0.84 12.22
N ASP A 85 -13.88 0.31 12.04
CA ASP A 85 -14.88 0.94 11.18
C ASP A 85 -15.20 2.36 11.69
N PRO A 86 -15.29 3.36 10.80
CA PRO A 86 -15.90 4.63 11.16
C PRO A 86 -17.37 4.33 11.48
N PHE A 87 -17.72 4.52 12.75
CA PHE A 87 -19.05 4.41 13.37
C PHE A 87 -20.26 4.29 12.44
#